data_AF-A0AAV7X8S6-F1
#
_entry.id   AF-A0AAV7X8S6-F1
#
_cell.length_a   1.000
_cell.length_b   1.000
_cell.length_c   1.000
_cell.angle_alpha   90.00
_cell.angle_beta   90.00
_cell.angle_gamma   90.00
#
_symmetry.space_group_name_H-M   'P 1'
#
loop_
_entity.id
_entity.type
_entity.pdbx_description
1 polymer ?
#
loop_
_entity_poly.entity_id
_entity_poly.type
_entity_poly.pdbx_seq_one_letter_code
_entity_poly.pdbx_strand_id
1 'polypeptide(L)'
;MTASSSPPLPPPPQLSLSTEKTVTVRGVHRKTDSSMGLAEKYVNICKTVRISFKNCGYDLRPRAGAGLWLVPLVPTALLLATVKQILRGGEKLSHAYFATTIVSCGLLMTTILYILRFMPRGHRIENYYLGLPAIATLVVLLFTQNVYSHNFSDYDREYSWFRKSCGLSRSAHIFTGFILSLFGGLLSSYGVLSGLPTLLTLAPSCFSIGEAVIVVHGLVILLYSSAVNFSHLAFSHISLLGGMEMTYDVATVIVQVGMLCVFATLLALYVSPILRIPPLFYMVWGGAAVTTVVVLHGLLGGSPLLWIMMMVTRDHVTLHLFLWWALFCLVGVLFVIWQVNRNQKATTSQRKIFHILAVFVFASGIVWAPDILYLGSAVCFAIFLVVEAVRLYSVPPLSFILSHGFILYGDEKDTLFSLTPLYLLAGLAAPLWLTPLNTIPIPPSQLLPYLSGVLTIGIGDTAASYVGSKYGRRKWKGSNRTIEGTIACFLSQAVFVLLGAVFGLLTGDVLSFMKAFGAIAITSLIEAKTSQVDNVVLPLIFYIMTY
;
A
#
# COMPACT_ATOMS: atom_id res chain seq x y z
N MET A 1 -10.47 64.65 -13.73
CA MET A 1 -10.44 64.39 -12.27
C MET A 1 -11.88 64.33 -11.78
N THR A 2 -12.41 63.13 -11.58
CA THR A 2 -13.66 62.87 -10.84
C THR A 2 -13.55 61.46 -10.28
N ALA A 3 -13.39 61.36 -8.96
CA ALA A 3 -13.30 60.12 -8.21
C ALA A 3 -14.71 59.59 -7.88
N SER A 4 -14.98 58.32 -8.16
CA SER A 4 -16.20 57.63 -7.72
C SER A 4 -15.92 56.77 -6.49
N SER A 5 -16.56 57.11 -5.39
CA SER A 5 -16.56 56.44 -4.10
C SER A 5 -17.42 55.17 -4.10
N SER A 6 -16.82 54.01 -3.85
CA SER A 6 -17.52 52.78 -3.46
C SER A 6 -17.65 52.71 -1.93
N PRO A 7 -18.78 52.22 -1.36
CA PRO A 7 -18.98 52.16 0.09
C PRO A 7 -18.12 51.07 0.75
N PRO A 8 -17.76 51.21 2.04
CA PRO A 8 -16.95 50.23 2.74
C PRO A 8 -17.73 48.94 3.01
N LEU A 9 -17.03 47.81 2.90
CA LEU A 9 -17.52 46.47 3.24
C LEU A 9 -17.99 46.41 4.71
N PRO A 10 -19.09 45.68 5.01
CA PRO A 10 -19.58 45.55 6.37
C PRO A 10 -18.59 44.75 7.23
N PRO A 11 -18.48 45.07 8.54
CA PRO A 11 -17.60 44.35 9.45
C PRO A 11 -18.07 42.89 9.62
N PRO A 12 -17.15 41.96 9.91
CA PRO A 12 -17.50 40.57 10.14
C PRO A 12 -18.45 40.43 11.34
N PRO A 13 -19.38 39.45 11.32
CA PRO A 13 -20.33 39.26 12.40
C PRO A 13 -19.60 38.99 13.71
N GLN A 14 -19.91 39.80 14.72
CA GLN A 14 -19.40 39.63 16.08
C GLN A 14 -19.82 38.25 16.59
N LEU A 15 -18.83 37.39 16.87
CA LEU A 15 -19.05 36.17 17.64
C LEU A 15 -19.54 36.59 19.03
N SER A 16 -20.86 36.47 19.26
CA SER A 16 -21.40 36.51 20.60
C SER A 16 -20.75 35.37 21.37
N LEU A 17 -19.95 35.71 22.40
CA LEU A 17 -19.53 34.81 23.46
C LEU A 17 -20.77 34.30 24.19
N SER A 18 -21.46 33.32 23.59
CA SER A 18 -22.41 32.49 24.30
C SER A 18 -21.59 31.52 25.14
N THR A 19 -21.56 31.81 26.43
CA THR A 19 -21.20 30.92 27.54
C THR A 19 -21.20 29.46 27.13
N GLU A 20 -20.00 28.88 27.22
CA GLU A 20 -19.66 27.48 27.09
C GLU A 20 -20.63 26.64 27.95
N LYS A 21 -21.75 26.20 27.36
CA LYS A 21 -22.53 25.11 27.93
C LYS A 21 -21.68 23.87 27.75
N THR A 22 -20.93 23.55 28.79
CA THR A 22 -20.38 22.23 29.04
C THR A 22 -21.55 21.25 28.88
N VAL A 23 -21.64 20.58 27.73
CA VAL A 23 -22.52 19.42 27.56
C VAL A 23 -21.91 18.33 28.40
N THR A 24 -22.23 18.37 29.69
CA THR A 24 -22.09 17.25 30.60
C THR A 24 -22.96 16.16 30.01
N VAL A 25 -22.32 15.11 29.52
CA VAL A 25 -22.96 13.84 29.16
C VAL A 25 -23.53 13.26 30.46
N ARG A 26 -24.71 13.74 30.88
CA ARG A 26 -25.55 13.12 31.89
C ARG A 26 -26.46 12.13 31.16
N GLY A 27 -26.32 10.85 31.49
CA GLY A 27 -27.25 9.82 31.03
C GLY A 27 -26.65 8.70 30.18
N VAL A 28 -25.45 8.21 30.50
CA VAL A 28 -25.09 6.83 30.16
C VAL A 28 -24.73 6.17 31.48
N HIS A 29 -25.49 5.15 31.89
CA HIS A 29 -25.05 4.22 32.92
C HIS A 29 -23.67 3.69 32.51
N ARG A 30 -22.60 4.28 33.06
CA ARG A 30 -21.24 3.77 32.90
C ARG A 30 -21.17 2.49 33.71
N LYS A 31 -21.35 1.37 33.03
CA LYS A 31 -20.77 0.11 33.49
C LYS A 31 -19.31 0.39 33.90
N THR A 32 -18.95 -0.01 35.11
CA THR A 32 -17.56 0.06 35.57
C THR A 32 -16.68 -0.69 34.56
N ASP A 33 -15.45 -0.23 34.33
CA ASP A 33 -14.53 -0.79 33.32
C ASP A 33 -14.22 -2.30 33.54
N SER A 34 -14.53 -2.82 34.72
CA SER A 34 -14.49 -4.25 35.08
C SER A 34 -15.64 -5.09 34.50
N SER A 35 -16.76 -4.48 34.13
CA SER A 35 -17.97 -5.15 33.61
C SER A 35 -18.16 -5.04 32.09
N MET A 36 -17.25 -4.34 31.41
CA MET A 36 -17.25 -4.18 29.94
C MET A 36 -16.52 -5.34 29.25
N GLY A 37 -17.16 -5.90 28.21
CA GLY A 37 -16.52 -6.91 27.36
C GLY A 37 -15.38 -6.33 26.52
N LEU A 38 -14.47 -7.19 26.05
CA LEU A 38 -13.26 -6.79 25.29
C LEU A 38 -13.59 -5.94 24.05
N ALA A 39 -14.62 -6.34 23.28
CA ALA A 39 -15.06 -5.60 22.10
C ALA A 39 -15.56 -4.18 22.43
N GLU A 40 -16.26 -4.04 23.56
CA GLU A 40 -16.79 -2.75 24.02
C GLU A 40 -15.67 -1.83 24.50
N LYS A 41 -14.66 -2.40 25.19
CA LYS A 41 -13.41 -1.71 25.54
C LYS A 41 -12.68 -1.21 24.29
N TYR A 42 -12.52 -2.07 23.28
CA TYR A 42 -11.88 -1.71 22.02
C TYR A 42 -12.61 -0.55 21.30
N VAL A 43 -13.93 -0.61 21.21
CA VAL A 43 -14.73 0.45 20.60
C VAL A 43 -14.57 1.77 21.35
N ASN A 44 -14.53 1.74 22.69
CA ASN A 44 -14.29 2.93 23.51
C ASN A 44 -12.90 3.51 23.32
N ILE A 45 -11.86 2.66 23.26
CA ILE A 45 -10.49 3.09 22.93
C ILE A 45 -10.47 3.79 21.56
N CYS A 46 -11.05 3.18 20.53
CA CYS A 46 -11.10 3.76 19.18
C CYS A 46 -11.80 5.11 19.14
N LYS A 47 -12.95 5.24 19.81
CA LYS A 47 -13.68 6.51 19.91
C LYS A 47 -12.83 7.59 20.58
N THR A 48 -12.18 7.22 21.67
CA THR A 48 -11.35 8.11 22.47
C THR A 48 -10.15 8.63 21.67
N VAL A 49 -9.37 7.74 21.06
CA VAL A 49 -8.22 8.12 20.22
C VAL A 49 -8.66 9.01 19.06
N ARG A 50 -9.79 8.67 18.41
CA ARG A 50 -10.35 9.48 17.32
C ARG A 50 -10.70 10.89 17.76
N ILE A 51 -11.29 11.05 18.95
CA ILE A 51 -11.59 12.38 19.52
C ILE A 51 -10.31 13.13 19.83
N SER A 52 -9.32 12.48 20.45
CA SER A 52 -8.03 13.12 20.74
C SER A 52 -7.33 13.65 19.48
N PHE A 53 -7.30 12.88 18.39
CA PHE A 53 -6.75 13.34 17.12
C PHE A 53 -7.52 14.53 16.54
N LYS A 54 -8.86 14.51 16.62
CA LYS A 54 -9.70 15.64 16.21
C LYS A 54 -9.45 16.89 17.05
N ASN A 55 -9.24 16.75 18.35
CA ASN A 55 -8.92 17.86 19.25
C ASN A 55 -7.54 18.47 18.93
N CYS A 56 -6.64 17.71 18.30
CA CYS A 56 -5.37 18.21 17.78
C CYS A 56 -5.50 18.88 16.40
N GLY A 57 -6.72 19.02 15.84
CA GLY A 57 -6.98 19.69 14.57
C GLY A 57 -6.97 18.78 13.34
N TYR A 58 -6.83 17.46 13.50
CA TYR A 58 -6.85 16.54 12.35
C TYR A 58 -8.27 16.23 11.89
N ASP A 59 -8.53 16.44 10.60
CA ASP A 59 -9.79 16.08 9.96
C ASP A 59 -9.76 14.64 9.43
N LEU A 60 -10.35 13.72 10.18
CA LEU A 60 -10.36 12.28 9.88
C LEU A 60 -11.57 11.89 9.04
N ARG A 61 -11.42 10.90 8.15
CA ARG A 61 -12.48 10.45 7.22
C ARG A 61 -13.84 10.30 7.94
N PRO A 62 -14.91 10.94 7.44
CA PRO A 62 -16.24 10.80 7.99
C PRO A 62 -16.72 9.33 8.00
N ARG A 63 -17.55 8.97 8.99
CA ARG A 63 -18.22 7.65 9.10
C ARG A 63 -17.32 6.42 9.23
N ALA A 64 -15.99 6.56 9.15
CA ALA A 64 -15.04 5.50 9.47
C ALA A 64 -14.75 5.44 10.98
N GLY A 65 -14.51 4.24 11.51
CA GLY A 65 -13.88 4.07 12.83
C GLY A 65 -12.42 4.56 12.83
N ALA A 66 -11.74 4.52 13.99
CA ALA A 66 -10.31 4.87 14.08
C ALA A 66 -9.40 3.92 13.28
N GLY A 67 -9.82 2.66 13.11
CA GLY A 67 -9.04 1.68 12.33
C GLY A 67 -7.79 1.18 13.04
N LEU A 68 -7.69 1.24 14.37
CA LEU A 68 -6.46 0.87 15.09
C LEU A 68 -6.03 -0.59 14.88
N TRP A 69 -6.96 -1.46 14.49
CA TRP A 69 -6.67 -2.86 14.17
C TRP A 69 -5.93 -3.05 12.83
N LEU A 70 -5.87 -2.02 11.97
CA LEU A 70 -5.09 -2.04 10.73
C LEU A 70 -3.58 -1.90 10.98
N VAL A 71 -3.20 -1.27 12.09
CA VAL A 71 -1.81 -0.94 12.45
C VAL A 71 -0.85 -2.13 12.33
N PRO A 72 -1.16 -3.34 12.82
CA PRO A 72 -0.24 -4.48 12.70
C PRO A 72 -0.21 -5.15 11.32
N LEU A 73 -1.13 -4.86 10.39
CA LEU A 73 -1.30 -5.70 9.19
C LEU A 73 -0.05 -5.78 8.31
N VAL A 74 0.55 -4.64 7.95
CA VAL A 74 1.76 -4.61 7.10
C VAL A 74 2.98 -5.23 7.81
N PRO A 75 3.32 -4.84 9.06
CA PRO A 75 4.39 -5.50 9.81
C PRO A 75 4.19 -7.00 9.99
N THR A 76 2.97 -7.46 10.28
CA THR A 76 2.66 -8.89 10.42
C THR A 76 2.83 -9.64 9.10
N ALA A 77 2.42 -9.06 7.98
CA ALA A 77 2.59 -9.67 6.66
C ALA A 77 4.08 -9.89 6.33
N LEU A 78 4.94 -8.90 6.58
CA LEU A 78 6.39 -9.00 6.35
C LEU A 78 7.07 -9.97 7.33
N LEU A 79 6.69 -9.92 8.61
CA LEU A 79 7.25 -10.81 9.63
C LEU A 79 6.92 -12.27 9.34
N LEU A 80 5.65 -12.56 9.02
CA LEU A 80 5.22 -13.91 8.65
C LEU A 80 5.97 -14.41 7.41
N ALA A 81 6.09 -13.54 6.40
CA ALA A 81 6.80 -13.85 5.17
C ALA A 81 8.25 -14.23 5.41
N THR A 82 8.96 -13.40 6.17
CA THR A 82 10.34 -13.62 6.61
C THR A 82 10.49 -14.94 7.38
N VAL A 83 9.68 -15.16 8.42
CA VAL A 83 9.77 -16.37 9.26
C VAL A 83 9.56 -17.63 8.44
N LYS A 84 8.55 -17.64 7.55
CA LYS A 84 8.29 -18.82 6.71
C LYS A 84 9.38 -19.08 5.69
N GLN A 85 10.01 -18.06 5.13
CA GLN A 85 11.14 -18.27 4.23
C GLN A 85 12.35 -18.85 4.96
N ILE A 86 12.65 -18.37 6.18
CA ILE A 86 13.70 -18.94 7.03
C ILE A 86 13.42 -20.41 7.33
N LEU A 87 12.18 -20.76 7.70
CA LEU A 87 11.79 -22.13 8.04
C LEU A 87 11.79 -23.09 6.83
N ARG A 88 11.56 -22.60 5.61
CA ARG A 88 11.55 -23.43 4.40
C ARG A 88 12.96 -23.86 3.95
N GLY A 89 14.02 -23.32 4.54
CA GLY A 89 15.39 -23.85 4.44
C GLY A 89 16.02 -23.90 3.04
N GLY A 90 15.38 -23.33 2.01
CA GLY A 90 15.76 -23.57 0.61
C GLY A 90 16.00 -22.32 -0.26
N GLU A 91 15.67 -21.12 0.21
CA GLU A 91 15.80 -19.89 -0.59
C GLU A 91 16.52 -18.81 0.21
N LYS A 92 17.53 -18.17 -0.40
CA LYS A 92 18.31 -17.10 0.22
C LYS A 92 17.40 -15.90 0.46
N LEU A 93 16.89 -15.73 1.67
CA LEU A 93 16.22 -14.50 2.09
C LEU A 93 17.17 -13.32 1.86
N SER A 94 16.77 -12.34 1.06
CA SER A 94 17.63 -11.19 0.81
C SER A 94 17.85 -10.40 2.10
N HIS A 95 19.08 -9.94 2.32
CA HIS A 95 19.41 -9.09 3.48
C HIS A 95 18.51 -7.84 3.51
N ALA A 96 18.20 -7.27 2.34
CA ALA A 96 17.31 -6.12 2.22
C ALA A 96 15.91 -6.42 2.75
N TYR A 97 15.34 -7.58 2.43
CA TYR A 97 14.01 -7.98 2.89
C TYR A 97 13.98 -8.22 4.41
N PHE A 98 15.00 -8.91 4.93
CA PHE A 98 15.14 -9.15 6.37
C PHE A 98 15.29 -7.84 7.16
N ALA A 99 16.18 -6.95 6.72
CA ALA A 99 16.37 -5.64 7.35
C ALA A 99 15.09 -4.79 7.29
N THR A 100 14.37 -4.82 6.17
CA THR A 100 13.08 -4.14 6.01
C THR A 100 12.03 -4.68 6.98
N THR A 101 12.01 -5.99 7.23
CA THR A 101 11.14 -6.61 8.24
C THR A 101 11.44 -6.09 9.64
N ILE A 102 12.73 -5.94 10.01
CA ILE A 102 13.13 -5.36 11.31
C ILE A 102 12.64 -3.91 11.43
N VAL A 103 12.84 -3.09 10.40
CA VAL A 103 12.33 -1.71 10.37
C VAL A 103 10.80 -1.68 10.51
N SER A 104 10.08 -2.61 9.88
CA SER A 104 8.62 -2.71 9.99
C SER A 104 8.14 -3.03 11.42
N CYS A 105 8.88 -3.87 12.16
CA CYS A 105 8.62 -4.12 13.58
C CYS A 105 8.87 -2.86 14.43
N GLY A 106 9.91 -2.09 14.12
CA GLY A 106 10.17 -0.79 14.75
C GLY A 106 9.04 0.21 14.49
N LEU A 107 8.53 0.28 13.25
CA LEU A 107 7.38 1.10 12.87
C LEU A 107 6.12 0.72 13.66
N LEU A 108 5.85 -0.58 13.84
CA LEU A 108 4.74 -1.07 14.65
C LEU A 108 4.86 -0.57 16.10
N MET A 109 6.03 -0.76 16.72
CA MET A 109 6.27 -0.35 18.10
C MET A 109 6.12 1.17 18.27
N THR A 110 6.73 1.97 17.39
CA THR A 110 6.57 3.44 17.41
C THR A 110 5.10 3.83 17.27
N THR A 111 4.36 3.19 16.37
CA THR A 111 2.95 3.53 16.12
C THR A 111 2.10 3.25 17.36
N ILE A 112 2.33 2.12 18.05
CA ILE A 112 1.64 1.79 19.30
C ILE A 112 1.93 2.85 20.37
N LEU A 113 3.20 3.19 20.60
CA LEU A 113 3.59 4.21 21.58
C LEU A 113 3.01 5.59 21.22
N TYR A 114 3.03 5.95 19.93
CA TYR A 114 2.47 7.21 19.46
C TYR A 114 0.95 7.28 19.70
N ILE A 115 0.20 6.21 19.41
CA ILE A 115 -1.25 6.17 19.68
C ILE A 115 -1.55 6.23 21.18
N LEU A 116 -0.77 5.49 22.00
CA LEU A 116 -0.94 5.50 23.44
C LEU A 116 -0.76 6.90 24.06
N ARG A 117 0.06 7.76 23.46
CA ARG A 117 0.20 9.18 23.87
C ARG A 117 -1.12 9.96 23.82
N PHE A 118 -2.05 9.57 22.93
CA PHE A 118 -3.35 10.23 22.78
C PHE A 118 -4.46 9.60 23.63
N MET A 119 -4.12 8.63 24.49
CA MET A 119 -5.06 8.03 25.43
C MET A 119 -5.25 8.91 26.68
N PRO A 120 -6.48 9.10 27.18
CA PRO A 120 -6.78 10.02 28.28
C PRO A 120 -6.38 9.51 29.67
N ARG A 121 -5.80 8.31 29.82
CA ARG A 121 -5.38 7.78 31.12
C ARG A 121 -3.92 8.10 31.43
N GLY A 122 -3.69 9.05 32.33
CA GLY A 122 -2.68 9.10 33.41
C GLY A 122 -1.18 8.89 33.12
N HIS A 123 -0.79 8.21 32.06
CA HIS A 123 0.59 7.95 31.69
C HIS A 123 0.86 8.81 30.46
N ARG A 124 1.26 10.07 30.69
CA ARG A 124 1.87 10.86 29.62
C ARG A 124 3.13 10.10 29.22
N ILE A 125 3.07 9.39 28.09
CA ILE A 125 4.28 8.82 27.48
C ILE A 125 5.19 10.00 27.21
N GLU A 126 6.26 10.07 27.99
CA GLU A 126 7.27 11.10 27.84
C GLU A 126 7.97 10.97 26.48
N ASN A 127 8.44 12.09 25.95
CA ASN A 127 9.02 12.13 24.60
C ASN A 127 10.21 11.17 24.43
N TYR A 128 10.96 10.87 25.49
CA TYR A 128 12.09 9.94 25.41
C TYR A 128 11.67 8.50 25.10
N TYR A 129 10.49 8.05 25.54
CA TYR A 129 10.00 6.70 25.21
C TYR A 129 9.75 6.52 23.71
N LEU A 130 9.47 7.60 22.97
CA LEU A 130 9.26 7.55 21.52
C LEU A 130 10.56 7.31 20.74
N GLY A 131 11.73 7.48 21.37
CA GLY A 131 13.04 7.17 20.79
C GLY A 131 13.51 5.72 21.02
N LEU A 132 12.90 4.99 21.96
CA LEU A 132 13.29 3.60 22.26
C LEU A 132 13.15 2.65 21.06
N PRO A 133 12.07 2.70 20.25
CA PRO A 133 11.96 1.84 19.08
C PRO A 133 13.09 2.07 18.06
N ALA A 134 13.53 3.31 17.87
CA ALA A 134 14.65 3.63 16.99
C ALA A 134 15.95 2.98 17.48
N ILE A 135 16.25 3.08 18.78
CA ILE A 135 17.43 2.49 19.39
C ILE A 135 17.37 0.96 19.30
N ALA A 136 16.24 0.35 19.63
CA ALA A 136 16.06 -1.09 19.54
C ALA A 136 16.23 -1.60 18.10
N THR A 137 15.60 -0.92 17.13
CA THR A 137 15.72 -1.25 15.70
C THR A 137 17.17 -1.13 15.23
N LEU A 138 17.86 -0.04 15.60
CA LEU A 138 19.28 0.15 15.30
C LEU A 138 20.15 -0.99 15.86
N VAL A 139 19.99 -1.33 17.13
CA VAL A 139 20.78 -2.38 17.79
C VAL A 139 20.56 -3.73 17.11
N VAL A 140 19.31 -4.08 16.79
CA VAL A 140 19.00 -5.32 16.07
C VAL A 140 19.63 -5.32 14.68
N LEU A 141 19.51 -4.22 13.92
CA LEU A 141 20.13 -4.12 12.59
C LEU A 141 21.66 -4.27 12.66
N LEU A 142 22.33 -3.60 13.60
CA LEU A 142 23.78 -3.73 13.80
C LEU A 142 24.19 -5.15 14.20
N PHE A 143 23.42 -5.79 15.09
CA PHE A 143 23.67 -7.18 15.47
C PHE A 143 23.57 -8.10 14.25
N THR A 144 22.52 -7.94 13.45
CA THR A 144 22.30 -8.76 12.25
C THR A 144 23.40 -8.54 11.23
N GLN A 145 23.81 -7.29 10.98
CA GLN A 145 24.95 -6.99 10.12
C GLN A 145 26.23 -7.67 10.62
N ASN A 146 26.47 -7.69 11.94
CA ASN A 146 27.65 -8.34 12.51
C ASN A 146 27.62 -9.86 12.32
N VAL A 147 26.47 -10.51 12.58
CA VAL A 147 26.25 -11.95 12.34
C VAL A 147 26.44 -12.29 10.86
N TYR A 148 25.82 -11.52 9.97
CA TYR A 148 26.02 -11.66 8.53
C TYR A 148 27.49 -11.43 8.15
N SER A 149 28.22 -10.53 8.79
CA SER A 149 29.64 -10.32 8.45
C SER A 149 30.57 -11.46 8.91
N HIS A 150 30.20 -12.21 9.95
CA HIS A 150 31.03 -13.26 10.56
C HIS A 150 30.81 -14.67 9.97
N ASN A 151 29.59 -15.01 9.55
CA ASN A 151 29.28 -16.33 8.97
C ASN A 151 29.72 -16.50 7.51
N PHE A 152 30.41 -15.52 6.94
CA PHE A 152 30.77 -15.46 5.52
C PHE A 152 32.12 -16.12 5.17
N SER A 153 32.63 -17.01 6.02
CA SER A 153 33.79 -17.84 5.71
C SER A 153 33.48 -19.02 4.77
N ASP A 154 32.21 -19.39 4.56
CA ASP A 154 31.84 -20.70 3.96
C ASP A 154 30.83 -20.67 2.79
N TYR A 155 30.65 -19.56 2.08
CA TYR A 155 29.84 -19.52 0.86
C TYR A 155 30.67 -19.33 -0.42
N ASP A 156 31.20 -20.45 -0.91
CA ASP A 156 31.79 -20.59 -2.25
C ASP A 156 30.70 -20.51 -3.33
N ARG A 157 30.47 -19.31 -3.87
CA ARG A 157 30.35 -18.99 -5.32
C ARG A 157 29.75 -17.61 -5.60
N GLU A 158 28.96 -17.03 -4.69
CA GLU A 158 28.34 -15.71 -4.93
C GLU A 158 29.13 -14.53 -4.34
N TYR A 159 30.05 -14.79 -3.41
CA TYR A 159 30.80 -13.73 -2.70
C TYR A 159 32.33 -13.86 -2.81
N SER A 160 32.85 -14.85 -3.55
CA SER A 160 34.28 -14.92 -3.86
C SER A 160 34.73 -13.81 -4.82
N TRP A 161 33.80 -13.27 -5.63
CA TRP A 161 34.02 -12.10 -6.48
C TRP A 161 33.85 -10.76 -5.71
N PHE A 162 32.97 -10.69 -4.69
CA PHE A 162 32.81 -9.51 -3.81
C PHE A 162 34.11 -9.12 -3.09
N ARG A 163 34.98 -10.11 -2.80
CA ARG A 163 36.34 -9.89 -2.29
C ARG A 163 37.36 -9.45 -3.35
N LYS A 164 37.09 -9.67 -4.65
CA LYS A 164 38.03 -9.43 -5.76
C LYS A 164 37.74 -8.17 -6.57
N SER A 165 36.49 -7.70 -6.63
CA SER A 165 36.10 -6.55 -7.47
C SER A 165 36.05 -5.20 -6.75
N CYS A 166 36.19 -5.18 -5.43
CA CYS A 166 36.29 -3.93 -4.70
C CYS A 166 37.65 -3.86 -4.00
N GLY A 167 38.46 -2.86 -4.36
CA GLY A 167 39.48 -2.31 -3.47
C GLY A 167 38.87 -1.58 -2.25
N LEU A 168 37.60 -1.85 -1.90
CA LEU A 168 37.02 -1.36 -0.65
C LEU A 168 37.61 -2.18 0.50
N SER A 169 38.28 -1.48 1.41
CA SER A 169 38.69 -2.04 2.68
C SER A 169 37.46 -2.56 3.46
N ARG A 170 37.66 -3.58 4.30
CA ARG A 170 36.66 -4.08 5.26
C ARG A 170 35.97 -2.95 6.05
N SER A 171 36.65 -1.82 6.25
CA SER A 171 36.09 -0.64 6.92
C SER A 171 34.97 0.05 6.14
N ALA A 172 35.00 0.08 4.80
CA ALA A 172 33.96 0.72 3.99
C ALA A 172 32.63 -0.07 4.04
N HIS A 173 32.68 -1.41 4.07
CA HIS A 173 31.49 -2.24 4.26
C HIS A 173 30.88 -2.09 5.66
N ILE A 174 31.73 -2.09 6.69
CA ILE A 174 31.29 -1.87 8.08
C ILE A 174 30.62 -0.50 8.21
N PHE A 175 31.26 0.55 7.67
CA PHE A 175 30.74 1.91 7.69
C PHE A 175 29.40 2.03 6.95
N THR A 176 29.28 1.47 5.75
CA THR A 176 28.04 1.52 4.96
C THR A 176 26.88 0.85 5.69
N GLY A 177 27.09 -0.35 6.24
CA GLY A 177 26.03 -1.01 6.98
C GLY A 177 25.70 -0.32 8.31
N PHE A 178 26.67 0.33 8.97
CA PHE A 178 26.40 1.18 10.13
C PHE A 178 25.48 2.35 9.76
N ILE A 179 25.76 3.05 8.65
CA ILE A 179 24.94 4.15 8.15
C ILE A 179 23.52 3.66 7.80
N LEU A 180 23.38 2.52 7.12
CA LEU A 180 22.08 1.94 6.80
C LEU A 180 21.31 1.51 8.06
N SER A 181 22.00 0.96 9.06
CA SER A 181 21.38 0.60 10.35
C SER A 181 20.90 1.83 11.10
N LEU A 182 21.71 2.90 11.15
CA LEU A 182 21.35 4.20 11.72
C LEU A 182 20.13 4.78 11.02
N PHE A 183 20.14 4.78 9.68
CA PHE A 183 19.03 5.24 8.87
C PHE A 183 17.75 4.44 9.13
N GLY A 184 17.84 3.12 9.23
CA GLY A 184 16.71 2.23 9.55
C GLY A 184 16.11 2.50 10.92
N GLY A 185 16.96 2.66 11.95
CA GLY A 185 16.51 3.04 13.29
C GLY A 185 15.80 4.39 13.29
N LEU A 186 16.38 5.42 12.67
CA LEU A 186 15.77 6.75 12.56
C LEU A 186 14.42 6.70 11.83
N LEU A 187 14.35 6.02 10.68
CA LEU A 187 13.12 5.88 9.91
C LEU A 187 12.01 5.14 10.67
N SER A 188 12.34 4.10 11.45
CA SER A 188 11.36 3.33 12.22
C SER A 188 10.60 4.14 13.28
N SER A 189 11.17 5.27 13.73
CA SER A 189 10.50 6.19 14.66
C SER A 189 10.09 7.49 14.00
N TYR A 190 11.05 8.23 13.43
CA TYR A 190 10.79 9.53 12.83
C TYR A 190 9.82 9.43 11.65
N GLY A 191 9.84 8.32 10.90
CA GLY A 191 8.92 8.08 9.79
C GLY A 191 7.45 8.11 10.22
N VAL A 192 7.11 7.55 11.39
CA VAL A 192 5.75 7.61 11.94
C VAL A 192 5.47 8.95 12.61
N LEU A 193 6.40 9.43 13.45
CA LEU A 193 6.23 10.65 14.23
C LEU A 193 6.07 11.91 13.37
N SER A 194 6.73 11.95 12.20
CA SER A 194 6.58 13.03 11.22
C SER A 194 5.56 12.67 10.13
N GLY A 195 5.59 11.45 9.60
CA GLY A 195 4.80 11.06 8.44
C GLY A 195 3.29 11.01 8.71
N LEU A 196 2.86 10.52 9.87
CA LEU A 196 1.43 10.42 10.19
C LEU A 196 0.76 11.79 10.34
N PRO A 197 1.29 12.72 11.17
CA PRO A 197 0.81 14.11 11.20
C PRO A 197 0.79 14.79 9.83
N THR A 198 1.89 14.62 9.08
CA THR A 198 2.04 15.24 7.76
C THR A 198 0.96 14.75 6.81
N LEU A 199 0.76 13.43 6.71
CA LEU A 199 -0.25 12.84 5.82
C LEU A 199 -1.67 13.28 6.21
N LEU A 200 -2.02 13.27 7.50
CA LEU A 200 -3.34 13.71 7.97
C LEU A 200 -3.60 15.20 7.76
N THR A 201 -2.54 16.01 7.68
CA THR A 201 -2.64 17.45 7.39
C THR A 201 -2.75 17.71 5.88
N LEU A 202 -1.99 16.98 5.06
CA LEU A 202 -2.00 17.12 3.60
C LEU A 202 -3.27 16.55 2.96
N ALA A 203 -3.90 15.56 3.59
CA ALA A 203 -5.05 14.85 3.07
C ALA A 203 -6.23 14.87 4.07
N PRO A 204 -6.81 16.05 4.36
CA PRO A 204 -7.94 16.16 5.28
C PRO A 204 -9.12 15.33 4.78
N SER A 205 -9.87 14.73 5.71
CA SER A 205 -11.04 13.90 5.43
C SER A 205 -10.80 12.65 4.57
N CYS A 206 -9.55 12.30 4.24
CA CYS A 206 -9.23 11.18 3.35
C CYS A 206 -9.09 9.84 4.10
N PHE A 207 -8.45 9.86 5.27
CA PHE A 207 -8.02 8.65 5.95
C PHE A 207 -8.63 8.50 7.35
N SER A 208 -8.84 7.24 7.76
CA SER A 208 -8.82 6.88 9.18
C SER A 208 -7.37 6.85 9.69
N ILE A 209 -7.19 6.79 11.02
CA ILE A 209 -5.84 6.70 11.62
C ILE A 209 -5.14 5.42 11.13
N GLY A 210 -5.86 4.28 11.13
CA GLY A 210 -5.32 3.01 10.65
C GLY A 210 -4.95 3.00 9.17
N GLU A 211 -5.76 3.63 8.32
CA GLU A 211 -5.50 3.72 6.88
C GLU A 211 -4.28 4.60 6.58
N ALA A 212 -4.17 5.74 7.28
CA ALA A 212 -2.99 6.60 7.19
C ALA A 212 -1.72 5.87 7.65
N VAL A 213 -1.81 5.06 8.71
CA VAL A 213 -0.68 4.24 9.18
C VAL A 213 -0.21 3.25 8.12
N ILE A 214 -1.11 2.55 7.42
CA ILE A 214 -0.72 1.63 6.33
C ILE A 214 0.08 2.37 5.24
N VAL A 215 -0.39 3.56 4.84
CA VAL A 215 0.28 4.38 3.82
C VAL A 215 1.66 4.81 4.30
N VAL A 216 1.77 5.33 5.52
CA VAL A 216 3.04 5.78 6.11
C VAL A 216 4.02 4.61 6.26
N HIS A 217 3.57 3.45 6.75
CA HIS A 217 4.41 2.27 6.87
C HIS A 217 4.93 1.83 5.51
N GLY A 218 4.06 1.73 4.50
CA GLY A 218 4.45 1.36 3.13
C GLY A 218 5.49 2.31 2.54
N LEU A 219 5.32 3.62 2.71
CA LEU A 219 6.28 4.63 2.23
C LEU A 219 7.64 4.50 2.93
N VAL A 220 7.67 4.35 4.25
CA VAL A 220 8.93 4.21 5.00
C VAL A 220 9.65 2.91 4.63
N ILE A 221 8.90 1.81 4.47
CA ILE A 221 9.42 0.52 4.02
C ILE A 221 10.05 0.65 2.63
N LEU A 222 9.37 1.30 1.68
CA LEU A 222 9.90 1.55 0.34
C LEU A 222 11.20 2.37 0.38
N LEU A 223 11.22 3.47 1.16
CA LEU A 223 12.40 4.32 1.30
C LEU A 223 13.59 3.56 1.85
N TYR A 224 13.39 2.80 2.92
CA TYR A 224 14.45 2.01 3.55
C TYR A 224 14.95 0.90 2.63
N SER A 225 14.03 0.13 2.04
CA SER A 225 14.37 -0.96 1.12
C SER A 225 15.16 -0.44 -0.10
N SER A 226 14.77 0.71 -0.65
CA SER A 226 15.49 1.35 -1.76
C SER A 226 16.90 1.77 -1.35
N ALA A 227 17.07 2.36 -0.16
CA ALA A 227 18.38 2.77 0.35
C ALA A 227 19.33 1.56 0.52
N VAL A 228 18.83 0.43 1.02
CA VAL A 228 19.63 -0.80 1.15
C VAL A 228 20.02 -1.35 -0.22
N ASN A 229 19.07 -1.46 -1.15
CA ASN A 229 19.33 -1.99 -2.50
C ASN A 229 20.29 -1.11 -3.31
N PHE A 230 20.10 0.21 -3.29
CA PHE A 230 20.98 1.14 -4.01
C PHE A 230 22.39 1.13 -3.44
N SER A 231 22.52 1.05 -2.12
CA SER A 231 23.83 0.92 -1.48
C SER A 231 24.50 -0.39 -1.92
N HIS A 232 23.78 -1.50 -1.89
CA HIS A 232 24.31 -2.78 -2.36
C HIS A 232 24.79 -2.72 -3.81
N LEU A 233 24.00 -2.12 -4.70
CA LEU A 233 24.31 -2.02 -6.13
C LEU A 233 25.48 -1.06 -6.41
N ALA A 234 25.49 0.11 -5.78
CA ALA A 234 26.55 1.12 -5.95
C ALA A 234 27.93 0.62 -5.49
N PHE A 235 27.98 -0.17 -4.40
CA PHE A 235 29.25 -0.67 -3.85
C PHE A 235 29.70 -2.04 -4.41
N SER A 236 28.84 -2.74 -5.14
CA SER A 236 29.17 -4.05 -5.70
C SER A 236 29.67 -4.00 -7.15
N HIS A 237 29.51 -2.85 -7.84
CA HIS A 237 29.83 -2.67 -9.27
C HIS A 237 29.23 -3.77 -10.18
N ILE A 238 28.14 -4.42 -9.75
CA ILE A 238 27.44 -5.44 -10.53
C ILE A 238 26.67 -4.73 -11.64
N SER A 239 26.98 -5.06 -12.89
CA SER A 239 26.01 -4.84 -13.94
C SER A 239 24.94 -5.92 -13.82
N LEU A 240 23.79 -5.57 -13.24
CA LEU A 240 22.64 -6.49 -13.13
C LEU A 240 22.18 -6.95 -14.52
N LEU A 241 22.40 -6.12 -15.55
CA LEU A 241 22.11 -6.46 -16.94
C LEU A 241 23.28 -7.15 -17.66
N GLY A 242 24.46 -7.25 -17.03
CA GLY A 242 25.67 -7.83 -17.62
C GLY A 242 25.59 -9.34 -17.86
N GLY A 243 24.70 -10.04 -17.15
CA GLY A 243 24.42 -11.47 -17.35
C GLY A 243 23.22 -11.76 -18.27
N MET A 244 22.46 -10.75 -18.70
CA MET A 244 21.16 -10.90 -19.40
C MET A 244 20.15 -11.83 -18.69
N GLU A 245 20.30 -12.10 -17.40
CA GLU A 245 19.33 -12.86 -16.64
C GLU A 245 18.12 -11.96 -16.33
N MET A 246 16.94 -12.41 -16.74
CA MET A 246 15.69 -11.68 -16.50
C MET A 246 15.23 -11.92 -15.07
N THR A 247 15.77 -11.14 -14.12
CA THR A 247 15.55 -11.34 -12.69
C THR A 247 14.55 -10.37 -12.08
N TYR A 248 13.89 -10.82 -11.02
CA TYR A 248 13.01 -10.01 -10.17
C TYR A 248 13.75 -8.81 -9.52
N ASP A 249 15.07 -8.92 -9.33
CA ASP A 249 15.89 -7.85 -8.76
C ASP A 249 15.98 -6.62 -9.67
N VAL A 250 16.12 -6.83 -10.98
CA VAL A 250 16.10 -5.73 -11.97
C VAL A 250 14.76 -5.00 -11.92
N ALA A 251 13.65 -5.74 -11.91
CA ALA A 251 12.32 -5.17 -11.77
C ALA A 251 12.18 -4.35 -10.46
N THR A 252 12.69 -4.88 -9.34
CA THR A 252 12.66 -4.21 -8.04
C THR A 252 13.42 -2.87 -8.07
N VAL A 253 14.61 -2.83 -8.66
CA VAL A 253 15.39 -1.58 -8.79
C VAL A 253 14.67 -0.56 -9.68
N ILE A 254 14.09 -1.01 -10.81
CA ILE A 254 13.28 -0.15 -11.70
C ILE A 254 12.10 0.47 -10.93
N VAL A 255 11.37 -0.35 -10.19
CA VAL A 255 10.24 0.11 -9.36
C VAL A 255 10.70 1.12 -8.31
N GLN A 256 11.77 0.82 -7.58
CA GLN A 256 12.28 1.69 -6.52
C GLN A 256 12.71 3.06 -7.06
N VAL A 257 13.54 3.11 -8.11
CA VAL A 257 13.99 4.39 -8.69
C VAL A 257 12.80 5.17 -9.27
N GLY A 258 11.93 4.49 -10.03
CA GLY A 258 10.77 5.12 -10.65
C GLY A 258 9.81 5.73 -9.61
N MET A 259 9.46 4.96 -8.56
CA MET A 259 8.59 5.45 -7.50
C MET A 259 9.20 6.60 -6.70
N LEU A 260 10.50 6.53 -6.39
CA LEU A 260 11.19 7.63 -5.70
C LEU A 260 11.22 8.91 -6.55
N CYS A 261 11.42 8.79 -7.86
CA CYS A 261 11.38 9.92 -8.77
C CYS A 261 9.98 10.56 -8.86
N VAL A 262 8.93 9.73 -8.90
CA VAL A 262 7.53 10.18 -8.84
C VAL A 262 7.26 10.92 -7.53
N PHE A 263 7.62 10.36 -6.38
CA PHE A 263 7.43 11.01 -5.08
C PHE A 263 8.23 12.31 -4.95
N ALA A 264 9.47 12.35 -5.43
CA ALA A 264 10.29 13.57 -5.44
C ALA A 264 9.65 14.65 -6.32
N THR A 265 9.09 14.28 -7.47
CA THR A 265 8.39 15.19 -8.36
C THR A 265 7.11 15.74 -7.74
N LEU A 266 6.30 14.88 -7.11
CA LEU A 266 5.10 15.30 -6.37
C LEU A 266 5.46 16.25 -5.22
N LEU A 267 6.53 15.98 -4.49
CA LEU A 267 7.03 16.86 -3.44
C LEU A 267 7.47 18.22 -4.03
N ALA A 268 8.17 18.23 -5.17
CA ALA A 268 8.57 19.47 -5.84
C ALA A 268 7.35 20.30 -6.27
N LEU A 269 6.32 19.67 -6.83
CA LEU A 269 5.05 20.32 -7.18
C LEU A 269 4.32 20.87 -5.95
N TYR A 270 4.39 20.14 -4.83
CA TYR A 270 3.82 20.60 -3.56
C TYR A 270 4.55 21.82 -3.02
N VAL A 271 5.89 21.78 -2.97
CA VAL A 271 6.73 22.85 -2.41
C VAL A 271 6.74 24.09 -3.31
N SER A 272 6.70 23.91 -4.63
CA SER A 272 6.89 24.99 -5.59
C SER A 272 5.68 25.15 -6.53
N PRO A 273 4.75 26.09 -6.23
CA PRO A 273 3.56 26.30 -7.04
C PRO A 273 3.84 26.70 -8.50
N ILE A 274 4.99 27.31 -8.80
CA ILE A 274 5.36 27.68 -10.17
C ILE A 274 5.46 26.46 -11.09
N LEU A 275 5.82 25.29 -10.56
CA LEU A 275 5.93 24.05 -11.32
C LEU A 275 4.57 23.47 -11.72
N ARG A 276 3.46 24.03 -11.22
CA ARG A 276 2.09 23.60 -11.56
C ARG A 276 1.57 24.25 -12.84
N ILE A 277 2.29 25.26 -13.36
CA ILE A 277 1.94 25.92 -14.62
C ILE A 277 2.14 24.90 -15.77
N PRO A 278 1.17 24.71 -16.68
CA PRO A 278 1.15 23.55 -17.59
C PRO A 278 2.47 23.25 -18.34
N PRO A 279 3.13 24.19 -19.03
CA PRO A 279 4.43 23.92 -19.66
C PRO A 279 5.49 23.44 -18.66
N LEU A 280 5.62 24.09 -17.50
CA LEU A 280 6.59 23.70 -16.47
C LEU A 280 6.24 22.35 -15.84
N PHE A 281 4.96 22.08 -15.64
CA PHE A 281 4.47 20.80 -15.14
C PHE A 281 4.93 19.66 -16.06
N TYR A 282 4.69 19.78 -17.36
CA TYR A 282 5.12 18.76 -18.34
C TYR A 282 6.65 18.67 -18.47
N MET A 283 7.36 19.81 -18.40
CA MET A 283 8.83 19.81 -18.41
C MET A 283 9.42 19.06 -17.21
N VAL A 284 8.90 19.27 -16.01
CA VAL A 284 9.38 18.59 -14.79
C VAL A 284 9.12 17.08 -14.89
N TRP A 285 7.93 16.65 -15.31
CA TRP A 285 7.65 15.22 -15.50
C TRP A 285 8.50 14.58 -16.60
N GLY A 286 8.73 15.30 -17.72
CA GLY A 286 9.64 14.86 -18.77
C GLY A 286 11.08 14.72 -18.27
N GLY A 287 11.56 15.72 -17.52
CA GLY A 287 12.88 15.68 -16.88
C GLY A 287 13.01 14.54 -15.86
N ALA A 288 11.96 14.28 -15.07
CA ALA A 288 11.90 13.17 -14.13
C ALA A 288 11.97 11.82 -14.85
N ALA A 289 11.28 11.66 -15.97
CA ALA A 289 11.34 10.44 -16.79
C ALA A 289 12.75 10.20 -17.36
N VAL A 290 13.38 11.24 -17.92
CA VAL A 290 14.77 11.14 -18.41
C VAL A 290 15.74 10.82 -17.27
N THR A 291 15.62 11.51 -16.15
CA THR A 291 16.44 11.27 -14.95
C THR A 291 16.31 9.83 -14.47
N THR A 292 15.08 9.30 -14.43
CA THR A 292 14.82 7.90 -14.07
C THR A 292 15.57 6.93 -14.99
N VAL A 293 15.50 7.13 -16.31
CA VAL A 293 16.18 6.28 -17.29
C VAL A 293 17.71 6.37 -17.15
N VAL A 294 18.26 7.57 -16.97
CA VAL A 294 19.72 7.78 -16.81
C VAL A 294 20.24 7.13 -15.54
N VAL A 295 19.57 7.34 -14.40
CA VAL A 295 19.94 6.74 -13.13
C VAL A 295 19.86 5.22 -13.22
N LEU A 296 18.78 4.68 -13.79
CA LEU A 296 18.64 3.25 -13.99
C LEU A 296 19.71 2.68 -14.94
N HIS A 297 20.09 3.40 -15.99
CA HIS A 297 21.15 2.94 -16.89
C HIS A 297 22.48 2.78 -16.16
N GLY A 298 22.84 3.76 -15.32
CA GLY A 298 24.05 3.69 -14.50
C GLY A 298 24.00 2.60 -13.43
N LEU A 299 22.88 2.47 -12.74
CA LEU A 299 22.70 1.47 -11.68
C LEU A 299 22.67 0.04 -12.22
N LEU A 300 21.92 -0.22 -13.29
CA LEU A 300 21.75 -1.55 -13.85
C LEU A 300 22.91 -1.97 -14.77
N GLY A 301 23.75 -1.03 -15.19
CA GLY A 301 24.85 -1.26 -16.14
C GLY A 301 24.40 -1.57 -17.56
N GLY A 302 23.20 -1.11 -17.96
CA GLY A 302 22.59 -1.38 -19.26
C GLY A 302 21.26 -0.65 -19.47
N SER A 303 20.66 -0.72 -20.66
CA SER A 303 19.42 0.02 -20.96
C SER A 303 18.18 -0.61 -20.28
N PRO A 304 17.52 0.07 -19.32
CA PRO A 304 16.30 -0.45 -18.69
C PRO A 304 15.14 -0.57 -19.69
N LEU A 305 15.07 0.34 -20.67
CA LEU A 305 14.03 0.32 -21.70
C LEU A 305 14.19 -0.91 -22.60
N LEU A 306 15.42 -1.20 -23.00
CA LEU A 306 15.70 -2.40 -23.79
C LEU A 306 15.36 -3.67 -23.00
N TRP A 307 15.71 -3.72 -21.71
CA TRP A 307 15.35 -4.85 -20.85
C TRP A 307 13.83 -5.04 -20.73
N ILE A 308 13.06 -3.96 -20.55
CA ILE A 308 11.59 -4.03 -20.53
C ILE A 308 11.06 -4.54 -21.87
N MET A 309 11.60 -4.07 -22.99
CA MET A 309 11.18 -4.56 -24.32
C MET A 309 11.49 -6.05 -24.47
N MET A 310 12.67 -6.51 -24.04
CA MET A 310 13.01 -7.94 -24.01
C MET A 310 12.09 -8.75 -23.11
N MET A 311 11.61 -8.21 -21.98
CA MET A 311 10.61 -8.88 -21.15
C MET A 311 9.29 -9.05 -21.88
N VAL A 312 8.78 -7.98 -22.49
CA VAL A 312 7.50 -7.98 -23.20
C VAL A 312 7.52 -8.99 -24.36
N THR A 313 8.65 -9.11 -25.05
CA THR A 313 8.82 -10.00 -26.20
C THR A 313 9.56 -11.30 -25.86
N ARG A 314 9.66 -11.67 -24.58
CA ARG A 314 10.43 -12.86 -24.14
C ARG A 314 9.94 -14.13 -24.83
N ASP A 315 8.63 -14.30 -24.91
CA ASP A 315 7.98 -15.47 -25.46
C ASP A 315 6.55 -15.13 -25.93
N HIS A 316 5.95 -16.02 -26.71
CA HIS A 316 4.61 -15.79 -27.24
C HIS A 316 3.55 -15.71 -26.14
N VAL A 317 3.65 -16.45 -25.04
CA VAL A 317 2.66 -16.42 -23.96
C VAL A 317 2.66 -15.04 -23.31
N THR A 318 3.85 -14.52 -22.99
CA THR A 318 4.03 -13.17 -22.46
C THR A 318 3.47 -12.10 -23.40
N LEU A 319 3.74 -12.19 -24.71
CA LEU A 319 3.20 -11.24 -25.68
C LEU A 319 1.66 -11.27 -25.74
N HIS A 320 1.06 -12.46 -25.76
CA HIS A 320 -0.40 -12.60 -25.74
C HIS A 320 -1.01 -12.06 -24.43
N LEU A 321 -0.31 -12.18 -23.30
CA LEU A 321 -0.75 -11.57 -22.03
C LEU A 321 -0.77 -10.05 -22.10
N PHE A 322 0.21 -9.42 -22.75
CA PHE A 322 0.17 -7.97 -22.95
C PHE A 322 -1.01 -7.52 -23.83
N LEU A 323 -1.31 -8.27 -24.90
CA LEU A 323 -2.49 -8.01 -25.73
C LEU A 323 -3.79 -8.20 -24.94
N TRP A 324 -3.85 -9.23 -24.10
CA TRP A 324 -4.95 -9.52 -23.19
C TRP A 324 -5.18 -8.39 -22.18
N TRP A 325 -4.11 -7.88 -21.56
CA TRP A 325 -4.20 -6.76 -20.63
C TRP A 325 -4.58 -5.45 -21.35
N ALA A 326 -4.00 -5.19 -22.53
CA ALA A 326 -4.33 -4.03 -23.35
C ALA A 326 -5.82 -4.03 -23.74
N LEU A 327 -6.38 -5.20 -24.08
CA LEU A 327 -7.80 -5.37 -24.36
C LEU A 327 -8.67 -4.95 -23.16
N PHE A 328 -8.37 -5.44 -21.95
CA PHE A 328 -9.16 -5.07 -20.77
C PHE A 328 -8.97 -3.62 -20.31
N CYS A 329 -7.78 -3.07 -20.49
CA CYS A 329 -7.55 -1.63 -20.32
C CYS A 329 -8.42 -0.82 -21.30
N LEU A 330 -8.47 -1.22 -22.57
CA LEU A 330 -9.33 -0.60 -23.57
C LEU A 330 -10.81 -0.69 -23.18
N VAL A 331 -11.29 -1.87 -22.77
CA VAL A 331 -12.67 -2.04 -22.29
C VAL A 331 -12.95 -1.12 -21.09
N GLY A 332 -12.02 -1.00 -20.15
CA GLY A 332 -12.14 -0.09 -19.01
C GLY A 332 -12.26 1.37 -19.44
N VAL A 333 -11.41 1.83 -20.37
CA VAL A 333 -11.46 3.19 -20.92
C VAL A 333 -12.78 3.45 -21.66
N LEU A 334 -13.21 2.51 -22.51
CA LEU A 334 -14.49 2.61 -23.21
C LEU A 334 -15.67 2.70 -22.24
N PHE A 335 -15.63 1.95 -21.13
CA PHE A 335 -16.66 2.03 -20.10
C PHE A 335 -16.67 3.40 -19.38
N VAL A 336 -15.50 3.96 -19.06
CA VAL A 336 -15.40 5.32 -18.50
C VAL A 336 -15.99 6.34 -19.47
N ILE A 337 -15.60 6.29 -20.76
CA ILE A 337 -16.13 7.20 -21.78
C ILE A 337 -17.64 7.05 -21.90
N TRP A 338 -18.16 5.81 -21.93
CA TRP A 338 -19.59 5.54 -21.98
C TRP A 338 -20.34 6.14 -20.79
N GLN A 339 -19.82 6.01 -19.57
CA GLN A 339 -20.43 6.58 -18.37
C GLN A 339 -20.35 8.11 -18.33
N VAL A 340 -19.21 8.68 -18.73
CA VAL A 340 -19.02 10.14 -18.83
C VAL A 340 -20.02 10.73 -19.82
N ASN A 341 -20.19 10.10 -20.99
CA ASN A 341 -21.16 10.53 -22.01
C ASN A 341 -22.61 10.41 -21.54
N ARG A 342 -22.93 9.46 -20.64
CA ARG A 342 -24.25 9.34 -20.01
C ARG A 342 -24.50 10.43 -18.97
N ASN A 343 -23.46 11.11 -18.48
CA ASN A 343 -23.50 12.12 -17.40
C ASN A 343 -24.31 11.67 -16.18
N GLN A 344 -24.19 10.39 -15.82
CA GLN A 344 -24.89 9.78 -14.68
C GLN A 344 -23.87 9.30 -13.65
N LYS A 345 -24.20 9.45 -12.37
CA LYS A 345 -23.35 8.91 -11.30
C LYS A 345 -23.34 7.39 -11.37
N ALA A 346 -22.15 6.79 -11.32
CA ALA A 346 -21.97 5.36 -11.38
C ALA A 346 -22.59 4.70 -10.12
N THR A 347 -23.40 3.68 -10.34
CA THR A 347 -23.93 2.83 -9.27
C THR A 347 -22.83 1.95 -8.67
N THR A 348 -23.05 1.44 -7.46
CA THR A 348 -22.10 0.49 -6.83
C THR A 348 -21.78 -0.70 -7.72
N SER A 349 -22.77 -1.26 -8.42
CA SER A 349 -22.57 -2.38 -9.33
C SER A 349 -21.78 -2.00 -10.58
N GLN A 350 -22.01 -0.81 -11.16
CA GLN A 350 -21.23 -0.33 -12.31
C GLN A 350 -19.75 -0.13 -11.95
N ARG A 351 -19.44 0.31 -10.71
CA ARG A 351 -18.05 0.42 -10.23
C ARG A 351 -17.35 -0.93 -10.11
N LYS A 352 -18.09 -2.04 -9.97
CA LYS A 352 -17.51 -3.39 -9.92
C LYS A 352 -17.00 -3.90 -11.26
N ILE A 353 -17.30 -3.24 -12.38
CA ILE A 353 -16.69 -3.63 -13.66
C ILE A 353 -15.17 -3.57 -13.59
N PHE A 354 -14.59 -2.57 -12.92
CA PHE A 354 -13.13 -2.46 -12.77
C PHE A 354 -12.56 -3.58 -11.90
N HIS A 355 -13.34 -4.12 -10.96
CA HIS A 355 -12.91 -5.25 -10.13
C HIS A 355 -12.88 -6.53 -10.98
N ILE A 356 -13.90 -6.74 -11.82
CA ILE A 356 -13.96 -7.86 -12.77
C ILE A 356 -12.83 -7.78 -13.80
N LEU A 357 -12.63 -6.61 -14.42
CA LEU A 357 -11.53 -6.40 -15.39
C LEU A 357 -10.18 -6.66 -14.72
N ALA A 358 -9.99 -6.19 -13.49
CA ALA A 358 -8.76 -6.41 -12.76
C ALA A 358 -8.54 -7.88 -12.35
N VAL A 359 -9.60 -8.66 -12.10
CA VAL A 359 -9.48 -10.13 -11.93
C VAL A 359 -8.83 -10.76 -13.16
N PHE A 360 -9.27 -10.41 -14.37
CA PHE A 360 -8.70 -10.97 -15.59
C PHE A 360 -7.23 -10.59 -15.80
N VAL A 361 -6.84 -9.36 -15.45
CA VAL A 361 -5.44 -8.90 -15.54
C VAL A 361 -4.57 -9.55 -14.46
N PHE A 362 -4.98 -9.47 -13.19
CA PHE A 362 -4.18 -9.96 -12.07
C PHE A 362 -4.14 -11.49 -11.98
N ALA A 363 -5.26 -12.19 -12.18
CA ALA A 363 -5.24 -13.65 -12.15
C ALA A 363 -4.35 -14.21 -13.25
N SER A 364 -4.44 -13.65 -14.47
CA SER A 364 -3.58 -14.06 -15.58
C SER A 364 -2.11 -13.74 -15.31
N GLY A 365 -1.80 -12.53 -14.87
CA GLY A 365 -0.41 -12.15 -14.60
C GLY A 365 0.22 -12.90 -13.43
N ILE A 366 -0.51 -13.15 -12.34
CA ILE A 366 0.03 -13.93 -11.21
C ILE A 366 0.38 -15.36 -11.65
N VAL A 367 -0.48 -15.99 -12.45
CA VAL A 367 -0.29 -17.40 -12.86
C VAL A 367 0.82 -17.53 -13.89
N TRP A 368 0.89 -16.64 -14.88
CA TRP A 368 1.77 -16.83 -16.04
C TRP A 368 2.99 -15.92 -16.09
N ALA A 369 2.96 -14.73 -15.50
CA ALA A 369 4.07 -13.77 -15.55
C ALA A 369 4.11 -12.83 -14.32
N PRO A 370 4.34 -13.38 -13.11
CA PRO A 370 4.27 -12.61 -11.86
C PRO A 370 5.37 -11.54 -11.73
N ASP A 371 6.55 -11.77 -12.33
CA ASP A 371 7.65 -10.81 -12.48
C ASP A 371 7.22 -9.55 -13.24
N ILE A 372 6.59 -9.75 -14.40
CA ILE A 372 6.14 -8.66 -15.26
C ILE A 372 4.95 -7.94 -14.63
N LEU A 373 4.02 -8.68 -14.02
CA LEU A 373 2.89 -8.08 -13.31
C LEU A 373 3.35 -7.27 -12.09
N TYR A 374 4.38 -7.71 -11.37
CA TYR A 374 4.99 -6.94 -10.28
C TYR A 374 5.46 -5.56 -10.77
N LEU A 375 6.26 -5.53 -11.85
CA LEU A 375 6.73 -4.28 -12.44
C LEU A 375 5.56 -3.44 -12.98
N GLY A 376 4.69 -4.05 -13.78
CA GLY A 376 3.57 -3.39 -14.44
C GLY A 376 2.59 -2.77 -13.44
N SER A 377 2.29 -3.46 -12.34
CA SER A 377 1.40 -2.94 -11.30
C SER A 377 1.98 -1.71 -10.59
N ALA A 378 3.29 -1.69 -10.32
CA ALA A 378 3.96 -0.53 -9.74
C ALA A 378 4.02 0.66 -10.73
N VAL A 379 4.28 0.40 -12.01
CA VAL A 379 4.22 1.43 -13.07
C VAL A 379 2.80 2.00 -13.18
N CYS A 380 1.77 1.15 -13.17
CA CYS A 380 0.38 1.60 -13.14
C CYS A 380 0.06 2.45 -11.91
N PHE A 381 0.61 2.09 -10.74
CA PHE A 381 0.43 2.88 -9.52
C PHE A 381 1.09 4.26 -9.63
N ALA A 382 2.31 4.33 -10.16
CA ALA A 382 2.95 5.59 -10.49
C ALA A 382 2.12 6.45 -11.45
N ILE A 383 1.60 5.85 -12.54
CA ILE A 383 0.72 6.54 -13.49
C ILE A 383 -0.53 7.08 -12.79
N PHE A 384 -1.16 6.31 -11.89
CA PHE A 384 -2.32 6.80 -11.14
C PHE A 384 -1.99 8.02 -10.29
N LEU A 385 -0.81 8.08 -9.66
CA LEU A 385 -0.36 9.26 -8.92
C LEU A 385 -0.13 10.48 -9.85
N VAL A 386 0.44 10.28 -11.04
CA VAL A 386 0.64 11.36 -12.02
C VAL A 386 -0.69 11.88 -12.54
N VAL A 387 -1.61 10.98 -12.93
CA VAL A 387 -2.96 11.32 -13.40
C VAL A 387 -3.72 12.08 -12.31
N GLU A 388 -3.58 11.65 -11.06
CA GLU A 388 -4.18 12.34 -9.93
C GLU A 388 -3.59 13.74 -9.72
N ALA A 389 -2.27 13.92 -9.89
CA ALA A 389 -1.64 15.23 -9.85
C ALA A 389 -2.15 16.15 -10.99
N VAL A 390 -2.31 15.63 -12.20
CA VAL A 390 -2.92 16.36 -13.35
C VAL A 390 -4.32 16.84 -12.99
N ARG A 391 -5.13 15.98 -12.35
CA ARG A 391 -6.49 16.32 -11.90
C ARG A 391 -6.46 17.39 -10.80
N LEU A 392 -5.69 17.18 -9.73
CA LEU A 392 -5.64 18.07 -8.58
C LEU A 392 -5.13 19.47 -8.92
N TYR A 393 -4.11 19.57 -9.77
CA TYR A 393 -3.57 20.84 -10.23
C TYR A 393 -4.27 21.40 -11.47
N SER A 394 -5.37 20.77 -11.91
CA SER A 394 -6.19 21.24 -13.03
C SER A 394 -5.43 21.44 -14.36
N VAL A 395 -4.40 20.62 -14.63
CA VAL A 395 -3.53 20.77 -15.81
C VAL A 395 -4.22 20.30 -17.10
N PRO A 396 -4.42 21.17 -18.13
CA PRO A 396 -5.03 20.81 -19.40
C PRO A 396 -4.08 19.98 -20.28
N PRO A 397 -4.58 19.13 -21.20
CA PRO A 397 -5.99 19.04 -21.62
C PRO A 397 -6.83 18.02 -20.82
N LEU A 398 -6.18 17.15 -20.05
CA LEU A 398 -6.86 16.00 -19.43
C LEU A 398 -7.61 16.34 -18.14
N SER A 399 -7.25 17.42 -17.45
CA SER A 399 -7.83 17.76 -16.14
C SER A 399 -9.36 17.86 -16.13
N PHE A 400 -9.96 18.34 -17.22
CA PHE A 400 -11.41 18.43 -17.36
C PHE A 400 -12.06 17.04 -17.33
N ILE A 401 -11.59 16.11 -18.17
CA ILE A 401 -12.13 14.75 -18.27
C ILE A 401 -11.91 14.00 -16.96
N LEU A 402 -10.72 14.14 -16.35
CA LEU A 402 -10.38 13.49 -15.09
C LEU A 402 -11.25 13.99 -13.93
N SER A 403 -11.49 15.31 -13.86
CA SER A 403 -12.34 15.90 -12.82
C SER A 403 -13.82 15.48 -12.98
N HIS A 404 -14.33 15.42 -14.21
CA HIS A 404 -15.67 14.90 -14.48
C HIS A 404 -15.78 13.42 -14.13
N GLY A 405 -14.80 12.61 -14.55
CA GLY A 405 -14.73 11.19 -14.19
C GLY A 405 -14.71 10.98 -12.68
N PHE A 406 -13.92 11.77 -11.94
CA PHE A 406 -13.88 11.74 -10.48
C PHE A 406 -15.24 11.99 -9.84
N ILE A 407 -16.00 12.98 -10.33
CA ILE A 407 -17.34 13.28 -9.80
C ILE A 407 -18.32 12.13 -10.07
N LEU A 408 -18.27 11.54 -11.27
CA LEU A 408 -19.21 10.51 -11.70
C LEU A 408 -18.93 9.15 -11.06
N TYR A 409 -17.66 8.81 -10.82
CA TYR A 409 -17.25 7.53 -10.24
C TYR A 409 -16.92 7.58 -8.74
N GLY A 410 -16.64 8.76 -8.20
CA GLY A 410 -16.18 8.97 -6.83
C GLY A 410 -17.08 8.32 -5.80
N ASP A 411 -16.44 7.58 -4.89
CA ASP A 411 -17.08 6.98 -3.73
C ASP A 411 -16.98 7.87 -2.49
N GLU A 412 -17.64 7.47 -1.39
CA GLU A 412 -17.55 8.15 -0.10
C GLU A 412 -16.13 8.23 0.49
N LYS A 413 -15.22 7.41 -0.04
CA LYS A 413 -13.79 7.37 0.30
C LYS A 413 -12.98 8.40 -0.52
N ASP A 414 -13.53 8.86 -1.64
CA ASP A 414 -12.87 9.74 -2.60
C ASP A 414 -13.27 11.19 -2.30
N THR A 415 -12.54 11.83 -1.39
CA THR A 415 -12.79 13.22 -0.98
C THR A 415 -11.88 14.17 -1.74
N LEU A 416 -10.66 14.40 -1.25
CA LEU A 416 -9.65 15.15 -1.96
C LEU A 416 -8.97 14.29 -3.02
N PHE A 417 -8.62 13.05 -2.65
CA PHE A 417 -7.89 12.11 -3.50
C PHE A 417 -8.79 10.99 -4.03
N SER A 418 -8.49 10.50 -5.23
CA SER A 418 -9.07 9.30 -5.86
C SER A 418 -8.52 8.02 -5.22
N LEU A 419 -8.85 7.79 -3.95
CA LEU A 419 -8.32 6.68 -3.16
C LEU A 419 -8.84 5.31 -3.60
N THR A 420 -10.10 5.20 -4.05
CA THR A 420 -10.71 3.94 -4.48
C THR A 420 -9.89 3.22 -5.56
N PRO A 421 -9.51 3.84 -6.70
CA PRO A 421 -8.68 3.18 -7.72
C PRO A 421 -7.25 2.88 -7.24
N LEU A 422 -6.65 3.78 -6.44
CA LEU A 422 -5.32 3.54 -5.83
C LEU A 422 -5.35 2.31 -4.92
N TYR A 423 -6.38 2.19 -4.09
CA TYR A 423 -6.55 1.09 -3.15
C TYR A 423 -6.97 -0.22 -3.81
N LEU A 424 -7.76 -0.18 -4.89
CA LEU A 424 -8.06 -1.36 -5.70
C LEU A 424 -6.76 -1.95 -6.28
N LEU A 425 -5.93 -1.11 -6.90
CA LEU A 425 -4.65 -1.54 -7.47
C LEU A 425 -3.69 -2.04 -6.39
N ALA A 426 -3.50 -1.26 -5.31
CA ALA A 426 -2.61 -1.63 -4.22
C ALA A 426 -3.06 -2.93 -3.53
N GLY A 427 -4.37 -3.14 -3.35
CA GLY A 427 -4.92 -4.36 -2.77
C GLY A 427 -4.67 -5.61 -3.62
N LEU A 428 -4.80 -5.49 -4.94
CA LEU A 428 -4.52 -6.58 -5.87
C LEU A 428 -3.02 -6.89 -5.96
N ALA A 429 -2.17 -5.85 -5.92
CA ALA A 429 -0.72 -5.97 -6.05
C ALA A 429 0.00 -6.27 -4.73
N ALA A 430 -0.62 -6.02 -3.57
CA ALA A 430 0.02 -6.14 -2.27
C ALA A 430 0.74 -7.49 -2.03
N PRO A 431 0.18 -8.66 -2.39
CA PRO A 431 0.91 -9.93 -2.24
C PRO A 431 2.20 -9.98 -3.06
N LEU A 432 2.20 -9.45 -4.28
CA LEU A 432 3.41 -9.37 -5.12
C LEU A 432 4.42 -8.38 -4.56
N TRP A 433 3.96 -7.27 -3.97
CA TRP A 433 4.85 -6.24 -3.41
C TRP A 433 5.44 -6.62 -2.05
N LEU A 434 4.72 -7.41 -1.27
CA LEU A 434 5.12 -7.80 0.09
C LEU A 434 5.90 -9.10 0.13
N THR A 435 5.81 -9.96 -0.88
CA THR A 435 6.44 -11.28 -0.87
C THR A 435 7.57 -11.37 -1.89
N PRO A 436 8.77 -11.83 -1.51
CA PRO A 436 9.84 -12.15 -2.45
C PRO A 436 9.37 -13.18 -3.48
N LEU A 437 9.60 -12.91 -4.77
CA LEU A 437 9.33 -13.85 -5.86
C LEU A 437 10.59 -14.69 -6.13
N ASN A 438 10.74 -15.77 -5.36
CA ASN A 438 11.92 -16.63 -5.42
C ASN A 438 11.83 -17.69 -6.54
N THR A 439 10.61 -18.07 -6.94
CA THR A 439 10.35 -19.09 -7.98
C THR A 439 9.30 -18.61 -8.97
N ILE A 440 9.59 -18.77 -10.26
CA ILE A 440 8.71 -18.40 -11.38
C ILE A 440 8.67 -19.59 -12.36
N PRO A 441 7.49 -20.14 -12.71
CA PRO A 441 6.17 -19.79 -12.18
C PRO A 441 6.02 -20.14 -10.70
N ILE A 442 5.08 -19.47 -10.02
CA ILE A 442 4.79 -19.72 -8.60
C ILE A 442 4.19 -21.13 -8.46
N PRO A 443 4.76 -22.01 -7.60
CA PRO A 443 4.27 -23.37 -7.48
C PRO A 443 2.84 -23.40 -6.88
N PRO A 444 2.00 -24.38 -7.23
CA PRO A 444 0.61 -24.47 -6.76
C PRO A 444 0.45 -24.41 -5.23
N SER A 445 1.43 -24.95 -4.49
CA SER A 445 1.45 -24.94 -3.01
C SER A 445 1.67 -23.56 -2.40
N GLN A 446 2.12 -22.60 -3.19
CA GLN A 446 2.42 -21.23 -2.76
C GLN A 446 1.57 -20.18 -3.47
N LEU A 447 0.71 -20.56 -4.42
CA LEU A 447 -0.04 -19.63 -5.26
C LEU A 447 -1.18 -18.91 -4.53
N LEU A 448 -1.87 -19.59 -3.60
CA LEU A 448 -3.07 -19.08 -2.94
C LEU A 448 -2.88 -17.69 -2.26
N PRO A 449 -1.80 -17.43 -1.50
CA PRO A 449 -1.54 -16.11 -0.92
C PRO A 449 -1.38 -15.00 -1.95
N TYR A 450 -0.78 -15.29 -3.12
CA TYR A 450 -0.63 -14.30 -4.19
C TYR A 450 -1.98 -13.91 -4.81
N LEU A 451 -2.95 -14.83 -4.80
CA LEU A 451 -4.32 -14.58 -5.28
C LEU A 451 -5.22 -13.86 -4.26
N SER A 452 -4.68 -13.40 -3.12
CA SER A 452 -5.50 -12.83 -2.03
C SER A 452 -6.36 -11.65 -2.48
N GLY A 453 -5.80 -10.74 -3.28
CA GLY A 453 -6.55 -9.63 -3.87
C GLY A 453 -7.59 -10.12 -4.88
N VAL A 454 -7.18 -10.98 -5.81
CA VAL A 454 -8.09 -11.54 -6.83
C VAL A 454 -9.32 -12.18 -6.19
N LEU A 455 -9.12 -12.98 -5.14
CA LEU A 455 -10.19 -13.64 -4.40
C LEU A 455 -11.05 -12.66 -3.61
N THR A 456 -10.46 -11.84 -2.74
CA THR A 456 -11.23 -11.05 -1.78
C THR A 456 -11.93 -9.85 -2.42
N ILE A 457 -11.20 -9.04 -3.19
CA ILE A 457 -11.70 -7.78 -3.74
C ILE A 457 -12.20 -7.95 -5.19
N GLY A 458 -11.58 -8.84 -5.95
CA GLY A 458 -12.01 -9.15 -7.30
C GLY A 458 -13.31 -9.97 -7.33
N ILE A 459 -13.26 -11.19 -6.79
CA ILE A 459 -14.35 -12.17 -6.87
C ILE A 459 -15.38 -11.94 -5.75
N GLY A 460 -14.92 -11.97 -4.49
CA GLY A 460 -15.77 -11.93 -3.31
C GLY A 460 -16.58 -10.65 -3.19
N ASP A 461 -15.91 -9.49 -3.16
CA ASP A 461 -16.55 -8.18 -3.03
C ASP A 461 -17.47 -7.83 -4.22
N THR A 462 -17.12 -8.27 -5.44
CA THR A 462 -18.02 -8.15 -6.61
C THR A 462 -19.28 -8.98 -6.41
N ALA A 463 -19.16 -10.25 -6.03
CA ALA A 463 -20.30 -11.13 -5.78
C ALA A 463 -21.17 -10.60 -4.63
N ALA A 464 -20.54 -10.15 -3.54
CA ALA A 464 -21.22 -9.57 -2.38
C ALA A 464 -22.03 -8.33 -2.76
N SER A 465 -21.44 -7.44 -3.56
CA SER A 465 -22.09 -6.20 -3.99
C SER A 465 -23.23 -6.46 -4.98
N TYR A 466 -23.04 -7.35 -5.95
CA TYR A 466 -24.08 -7.68 -6.93
C TYR A 466 -25.25 -8.43 -6.30
N VAL A 467 -24.99 -9.51 -5.56
CA VAL A 467 -26.06 -10.28 -4.90
C VAL A 467 -26.68 -9.49 -3.76
N GLY A 468 -25.88 -8.78 -2.98
CA GLY A 468 -26.37 -7.99 -1.86
C GLY A 468 -27.25 -6.82 -2.28
N SER A 469 -26.98 -6.17 -3.42
CA SER A 469 -27.83 -5.09 -3.95
C SER A 469 -29.11 -5.61 -4.62
N LYS A 470 -29.06 -6.76 -5.30
CA LYS A 470 -30.19 -7.30 -6.06
C LYS A 470 -31.12 -8.21 -5.26
N TYR A 471 -30.56 -9.04 -4.38
CA TYR A 471 -31.29 -10.09 -3.65
C TYR A 471 -31.19 -9.94 -2.12
N GLY A 472 -30.42 -8.97 -1.63
CA GLY A 472 -30.22 -8.77 -0.20
C GLY A 472 -31.48 -8.32 0.53
N ARG A 473 -31.89 -9.09 1.54
CA ARG A 473 -33.08 -8.82 2.35
C ARG A 473 -32.73 -8.59 3.81
N ARG A 474 -31.77 -9.35 4.34
CA ARG A 474 -31.40 -9.32 5.76
C ARG A 474 -30.08 -8.60 5.93
N LYS A 475 -30.09 -7.46 6.61
CA LYS A 475 -28.88 -6.68 6.90
C LYS A 475 -28.20 -7.17 8.17
N TRP A 476 -26.88 -7.11 8.19
CA TRP A 476 -26.11 -7.34 9.40
C TRP A 476 -26.37 -6.23 10.42
N LYS A 477 -26.53 -6.60 11.71
CA LYS A 477 -26.69 -5.61 12.78
C LYS A 477 -25.53 -4.60 12.79
N GLY A 478 -25.84 -3.31 12.66
CA GLY A 478 -24.87 -2.21 12.63
C GLY A 478 -24.08 -2.07 11.33
N SER A 479 -24.51 -2.69 10.23
CA SER A 479 -23.89 -2.57 8.91
C SER A 479 -24.94 -2.41 7.82
N ASN A 480 -24.57 -1.76 6.72
CA ASN A 480 -25.39 -1.65 5.52
C ASN A 480 -25.30 -2.88 4.61
N ARG A 481 -24.39 -3.82 4.91
CA ARG A 481 -24.17 -5.06 4.17
C ARG A 481 -25.22 -6.13 4.52
N THR A 482 -25.54 -6.99 3.56
CA THR A 482 -26.56 -8.04 3.70
C THR A 482 -25.95 -9.41 3.93
N ILE A 483 -26.67 -10.26 4.67
CA ILE A 483 -26.27 -11.66 4.92
C ILE A 483 -26.19 -12.42 3.59
N GLU A 484 -27.14 -12.19 2.68
CA GLU A 484 -27.13 -12.78 1.34
C GLU A 484 -25.87 -12.38 0.55
N GLY A 485 -25.44 -11.11 0.66
CA GLY A 485 -24.19 -10.65 0.06
C GLY A 485 -22.96 -11.35 0.66
N THR A 486 -22.90 -11.50 1.98
CA THR A 486 -21.79 -12.22 2.64
C THR A 486 -21.74 -13.71 2.25
N ILE A 487 -22.89 -14.37 2.09
CA ILE A 487 -22.95 -15.76 1.60
C ILE A 487 -22.44 -15.84 0.16
N ALA A 488 -22.83 -14.90 -0.71
CA ALA A 488 -22.31 -14.84 -2.08
C ALA A 488 -20.80 -14.58 -2.13
N CYS A 489 -20.28 -13.71 -1.24
CA CYS A 489 -18.85 -13.47 -1.05
C CYS A 489 -18.09 -14.77 -0.75
N PHE A 490 -18.61 -15.56 0.21
CA PHE A 490 -18.02 -16.82 0.61
C PHE A 490 -18.08 -17.86 -0.51
N LEU A 491 -19.26 -18.10 -1.08
CA LEU A 491 -19.47 -19.16 -2.07
C LEU A 491 -18.69 -18.91 -3.36
N SER A 492 -18.66 -17.67 -3.85
CA SER A 492 -17.93 -17.32 -5.09
C SER A 492 -16.42 -17.58 -4.96
N GLN A 493 -15.82 -17.18 -3.83
CA GLN A 493 -14.40 -17.45 -3.54
C GLN A 493 -14.13 -18.94 -3.33
N ALA A 494 -15.02 -19.65 -2.62
CA ALA A 494 -14.87 -21.08 -2.38
C ALA A 494 -14.92 -21.87 -3.71
N VAL A 495 -15.87 -21.54 -4.59
CA VAL A 495 -15.96 -22.13 -5.94
C VAL A 495 -14.70 -21.84 -6.74
N PHE A 496 -14.17 -20.62 -6.70
CA PHE A 496 -12.92 -20.29 -7.40
C PHE A 496 -11.75 -21.15 -6.91
N VAL A 497 -11.59 -21.31 -5.59
CA VAL A 497 -10.53 -22.16 -5.01
C VAL A 497 -10.69 -23.63 -5.43
N LEU A 498 -11.93 -24.15 -5.40
CA LEU A 498 -12.21 -25.52 -5.83
C LEU A 498 -11.91 -25.72 -7.32
N LEU A 499 -12.32 -24.79 -8.19
CA LEU A 499 -12.00 -24.84 -9.61
C LEU A 499 -10.48 -24.76 -9.83
N GLY A 500 -9.79 -23.88 -9.10
CA GLY A 500 -8.32 -23.79 -9.15
C GLY A 500 -7.63 -25.10 -8.79
N ALA A 501 -8.16 -25.84 -7.81
CA ALA A 501 -7.65 -27.18 -7.48
C ALA A 501 -7.96 -28.22 -8.57
N VAL A 502 -9.16 -28.20 -9.15
CA VAL A 502 -9.56 -29.11 -10.25
C VAL A 502 -8.68 -28.90 -11.49
N PHE A 503 -8.32 -27.65 -11.81
CA PHE A 503 -7.43 -27.33 -12.93
C PHE A 503 -5.93 -27.44 -12.59
N GLY A 504 -5.57 -27.89 -11.40
CA GLY A 504 -4.17 -28.07 -10.98
C GLY A 504 -3.40 -26.78 -10.71
N LEU A 505 -4.08 -25.63 -10.62
CA LEU A 505 -3.47 -24.34 -10.25
C LEU A 505 -3.23 -24.23 -8.74
N LEU A 506 -4.07 -24.87 -7.92
CA LEU A 506 -3.98 -24.87 -6.47
C LEU A 506 -3.85 -26.29 -5.92
N THR A 507 -3.26 -26.42 -4.74
CA THR A 507 -3.19 -27.70 -4.02
C THR A 507 -4.56 -28.15 -3.55
N GLY A 508 -4.91 -29.41 -3.84
CA GLY A 508 -6.20 -30.03 -3.49
C GLY A 508 -6.20 -30.83 -2.19
N ASP A 509 -5.21 -30.65 -1.31
CA ASP A 509 -5.17 -31.36 -0.03
C ASP A 509 -6.11 -30.73 1.02
N VAL A 510 -6.54 -31.54 1.99
CA VAL A 510 -7.51 -31.14 3.03
C VAL A 510 -7.02 -29.94 3.84
N LEU A 511 -5.73 -29.89 4.17
CA LEU A 511 -5.16 -28.81 4.97
C LEU A 511 -5.18 -27.48 4.19
N SER A 512 -4.86 -27.51 2.89
CA SER A 512 -4.95 -26.35 1.99
C SER A 512 -6.39 -25.82 1.89
N PHE A 513 -7.38 -26.70 1.74
CA PHE A 513 -8.79 -26.28 1.72
C PHE A 513 -9.26 -25.71 3.07
N MET A 514 -8.87 -26.32 4.19
CA MET A 514 -9.20 -25.79 5.52
C MET A 514 -8.63 -24.39 5.74
N LYS A 515 -7.38 -24.15 5.33
CA LYS A 515 -6.76 -22.82 5.37
C LYS A 515 -7.51 -21.83 4.47
N ALA A 516 -7.79 -22.21 3.22
CA ALA A 516 -8.49 -21.36 2.26
C ALA A 516 -9.90 -20.99 2.73
N PHE A 517 -10.74 -21.98 3.07
CA PHE A 517 -12.11 -21.72 3.51
C PHE A 517 -12.19 -20.99 4.85
N GLY A 518 -11.25 -21.25 5.78
CA GLY A 518 -11.12 -20.47 7.00
C GLY A 518 -10.83 -18.99 6.72
N ALA A 519 -9.88 -18.71 5.83
CA ALA A 519 -9.55 -17.35 5.40
C ALA A 519 -10.72 -16.67 4.67
N ILE A 520 -11.40 -17.37 3.76
CA ILE A 520 -12.59 -16.87 3.05
C ILE A 520 -13.70 -16.54 4.05
N ALA A 521 -13.97 -17.40 5.03
CA ALA A 521 -15.00 -17.18 6.04
C ALA A 521 -14.70 -15.92 6.87
N ILE A 522 -13.47 -15.79 7.38
CA ILE A 522 -13.08 -14.64 8.19
C ILE A 522 -13.11 -13.35 7.39
N THR A 523 -12.57 -13.33 6.18
CA THR A 523 -12.57 -12.13 5.32
C THR A 523 -13.96 -11.73 4.87
N SER A 524 -14.85 -12.68 4.59
CA SER A 524 -16.27 -12.41 4.29
C SER A 524 -17.00 -11.77 5.49
N LEU A 525 -16.71 -12.22 6.71
CA LEU A 525 -17.27 -11.62 7.92
C LEU A 525 -16.71 -10.21 8.19
N ILE A 526 -15.43 -9.99 7.90
CA ILE A 526 -14.78 -8.68 8.03
C ILE A 526 -15.36 -7.70 7.00
N GLU A 527 -15.54 -8.11 5.74
CA GLU A 527 -16.23 -7.33 4.69
C GLU A 527 -17.60 -6.86 5.17
N ALA A 528 -18.37 -7.76 5.79
CA ALA A 528 -19.70 -7.48 6.27
C ALA A 528 -19.76 -6.42 7.39
N LYS A 529 -18.67 -6.21 8.12
CA LYS A 529 -18.62 -5.39 9.35
C LYS A 529 -17.67 -4.20 9.29
N THR A 530 -16.73 -4.18 8.35
CA THR A 530 -15.70 -3.14 8.29
C THR A 530 -16.27 -1.81 7.79
N SER A 531 -15.77 -0.72 8.36
CA SER A 531 -15.97 0.67 7.90
C SER A 531 -14.71 1.28 7.28
N GLN A 532 -13.69 0.43 7.12
CA GLN A 532 -12.37 0.79 6.61
C GLN A 532 -12.31 0.45 5.11
N VAL A 533 -11.25 0.82 4.43
CA VAL A 533 -11.07 0.47 3.02
C VAL A 533 -10.86 -1.04 2.86
N ASP A 534 -11.95 -1.72 2.54
CA ASP A 534 -12.03 -3.13 2.14
C ASP A 534 -11.00 -3.50 1.06
N ASN A 535 -10.80 -2.63 0.07
CA ASN A 535 -9.87 -2.87 -1.04
C ASN A 535 -8.42 -3.15 -0.62
N VAL A 536 -7.92 -2.62 0.50
CA VAL A 536 -6.55 -2.91 0.99
C VAL A 536 -6.56 -3.93 2.12
N VAL A 537 -7.59 -3.87 2.95
CA VAL A 537 -7.61 -4.59 4.22
C VAL A 537 -7.91 -6.08 4.03
N LEU A 538 -8.86 -6.43 3.18
CA LEU A 538 -9.23 -7.83 2.96
C LEU A 538 -8.11 -8.65 2.32
N PRO A 539 -7.40 -8.15 1.28
CA PRO A 539 -6.26 -8.87 0.70
C PRO A 539 -5.14 -9.12 1.71
N LEU A 540 -4.81 -8.14 2.57
CA LEU A 540 -3.77 -8.29 3.58
C LEU A 540 -4.11 -9.35 4.63
N ILE A 541 -5.35 -9.36 5.13
CA ILE A 541 -5.79 -10.37 6.11
C ILE A 541 -5.78 -11.76 5.48
N PHE A 542 -6.32 -11.89 4.27
CA PHE A 542 -6.33 -13.16 3.55
C PHE A 542 -4.91 -13.67 3.32
N TYR A 543 -3.99 -12.78 2.90
CA TYR A 543 -2.58 -13.08 2.73
C TYR A 543 -1.97 -13.59 4.04
N ILE A 544 -2.12 -12.87 5.15
CA ILE A 544 -1.57 -13.27 6.47
C ILE A 544 -2.10 -14.64 6.91
N MET A 545 -3.36 -14.96 6.61
CA MET A 545 -3.96 -16.24 7.00
C MET A 545 -3.53 -17.42 6.13
N THR A 546 -3.15 -17.17 4.88
CA THR A 546 -2.90 -18.23 3.88
C THR A 546 -1.43 -18.43 3.55
N TYR A 547 -0.60 -17.38 3.64
CA TYR A 547 0.85 -17.44 3.44
C TYR A 547 1.47 -18.34 4.48
#